data_AF-A0A3C2AB23-F1
#
_entry.id   AF-A0A3C2AB23-F1
#
_cell.length_a   1.000
_cell.length_b   1.000
_cell.length_c   1.000
_cell.angle_alpha   90.00
_cell.angle_beta   90.00
_cell.angle_gamma   90.00
#
_symmetry.space_group_name_H-M   'P 1'
#
loop_
_entity.id
_entity.type
_entity.pdbx_description
1 polymer ?
#
loop_
_entity_poly.entity_id
_entity_poly.type
_entity_poly.pdbx_seq_one_letter_code
_entity_poly.pdbx_strand_id
1 'polypeptide(L)'
;MVLAQDVAEALTVVAKFPGTYTLTDGQHPSFAELSKVISEVKQYKPPRNLPTPVAMGAGLAGSTLEAALRRRMPFSWGTYRKMTQTLTFSDAHAREVWNWAPRSVTEHPEFWL
;
A
#
# COMPACT_ATOMS: atom_id res chain seq x y z
N MET A 1 -3.25 -0.30 -5.23
CA MET A 1 -3.72 0.07 -3.87
C MET A 1 -5.14 0.56 -4.01
N VAL A 2 -5.80 1.16 -3.01
CA VAL A 2 -7.11 1.80 -3.21
C VAL A 2 -7.33 2.86 -2.12
N LEU A 3 -8.00 3.96 -2.45
CA LEU A 3 -8.41 4.96 -1.46
C LEU A 3 -9.54 4.40 -0.58
N ALA A 4 -9.42 4.59 0.73
CA ALA A 4 -10.45 4.15 1.68
C ALA A 4 -11.81 4.80 1.40
N GLN A 5 -11.81 6.05 0.90
CA GLN A 5 -13.02 6.76 0.53
C GLN A 5 -13.75 6.10 -0.65
N ASP A 6 -13.04 5.70 -1.71
CA ASP A 6 -13.65 5.00 -2.85
C ASP A 6 -14.27 3.66 -2.41
N VAL A 7 -13.61 2.96 -1.48
CA VAL A 7 -14.16 1.73 -0.89
C VAL A 7 -15.45 2.03 -0.14
N ALA A 8 -15.48 3.08 0.68
CA ALA A 8 -16.66 3.47 1.45
C ALA A 8 -17.85 3.85 0.55
N GLU A 9 -17.60 4.64 -0.50
CA GLU A 9 -18.60 5.03 -1.49
C GLU A 9 -19.17 3.79 -2.23
N ALA A 10 -18.30 2.82 -2.53
CA ALA A 10 -18.69 1.57 -3.18
C ALA A 10 -19.53 0.62 -2.31
N LEU A 11 -19.48 0.70 -0.97
CA LEU A 11 -20.21 -0.24 -0.10
C LEU A 11 -21.71 -0.29 -0.39
N THR A 12 -22.31 0.86 -0.72
CA THR A 12 -23.75 0.95 -1.04
C THR A 12 -24.12 0.26 -2.36
N VAL A 13 -23.19 0.23 -3.30
CA VAL A 13 -23.34 -0.45 -4.60
C VAL A 13 -23.08 -1.94 -4.43
N VAL A 14 -21.97 -2.30 -3.79
CA VAL A 14 -21.54 -3.70 -3.57
C VAL A 14 -22.57 -4.48 -2.75
N ALA A 15 -23.31 -3.84 -1.84
CA ALA A 15 -24.37 -4.50 -1.08
C ALA A 15 -25.47 -5.15 -1.96
N LYS A 16 -25.60 -4.73 -3.22
CA LYS A 16 -26.55 -5.29 -4.19
C LYS A 16 -26.00 -6.50 -4.96
N PHE A 17 -24.68 -6.74 -4.90
CA PHE A 17 -23.96 -7.75 -5.66
C PHE A 17 -23.20 -8.67 -4.70
N PRO A 18 -23.75 -9.84 -4.34
CA PRO A 18 -23.07 -10.76 -3.42
C PRO A 18 -21.80 -11.33 -4.08
N GLY A 19 -20.69 -11.32 -3.36
CA GLY A 19 -19.43 -11.88 -3.85
C GLY A 19 -18.21 -11.42 -3.05
N THR A 20 -17.06 -12.00 -3.38
CA THR A 20 -15.76 -11.56 -2.87
C THR A 20 -15.03 -10.83 -3.99
N TYR A 21 -14.78 -9.53 -3.79
CA TYR A 21 -14.13 -8.68 -4.77
C TYR A 21 -12.79 -8.18 -4.26
N THR A 22 -11.78 -8.16 -5.13
CA THR A 22 -10.54 -7.42 -4.89
C THR A 22 -10.70 -6.02 -5.44
N LEU A 23 -10.34 -5.01 -4.65
CA LEU A 23 -10.44 -3.60 -5.03
C LEU A 23 -9.05 -3.01 -5.17
N THR A 24 -8.76 -2.46 -6.35
CA THR A 24 -7.53 -1.72 -6.63
C THR A 24 -7.86 -0.46 -7.43
N ASP A 25 -6.94 0.50 -7.44
CA ASP A 25 -6.94 1.72 -8.25
C ASP A 25 -6.48 1.50 -9.70
N GLY A 26 -6.17 0.26 -10.08
CA GLY A 26 -5.68 -0.13 -11.41
C GLY A 26 -4.27 0.34 -11.78
N GLN A 27 -3.66 1.27 -11.03
CA GLN A 27 -2.35 1.85 -11.37
C GLN A 27 -1.15 1.15 -10.70
N HIS A 28 -1.37 0.35 -9.63
CA HIS A 28 -0.34 -0.48 -8.97
C HIS A 28 1.04 0.19 -8.77
N PRO A 29 1.10 1.38 -8.15
CA PRO A 29 2.36 2.11 -8.04
C PRO A 29 3.35 1.38 -7.12
N SER A 30 4.63 1.56 -7.42
CA SER A 30 5.74 1.09 -6.61
C SER A 30 5.90 1.89 -5.31
N PHE A 31 6.61 1.31 -4.33
CA PHE A 31 6.97 2.04 -3.10
C PHE A 31 7.79 3.30 -3.38
N ALA A 32 8.59 3.32 -4.45
CA ALA A 32 9.38 4.49 -4.83
C ALA A 32 8.50 5.64 -5.32
N GLU A 33 7.49 5.33 -6.16
CA GLU A 33 6.52 6.33 -6.63
C GLU A 33 5.68 6.90 -5.48
N LEU A 34 5.21 6.05 -4.57
CA LEU A 34 4.51 6.51 -3.37
C LEU A 34 5.38 7.43 -2.52
N SER A 35 6.62 7.00 -2.24
CA SER A 35 7.54 7.79 -1.43
C SER A 35 7.86 9.14 -2.06
N LYS A 36 7.91 9.20 -3.39
CA LYS A 36 8.08 10.45 -4.14
C LYS A 36 6.89 11.38 -3.92
N VAL A 37 5.65 10.90 -4.11
CA VAL A 37 4.42 11.68 -3.86
C VAL A 37 4.40 12.24 -2.44
N ILE A 38 4.72 11.41 -1.44
CA ILE A 38 4.78 11.85 -0.03
C ILE A 38 5.82 12.97 0.16
N SER A 39 7.02 12.79 -0.41
CA SER A 39 8.10 13.77 -0.28
C SER A 39 7.77 15.10 -0.95
N GLU A 40 7.09 15.07 -2.09
CA GLU A 40 6.65 16.28 -2.82
C GLU A 40 5.60 17.05 -2.02
N VAL A 41 4.57 16.36 -1.53
CA VAL A 41 3.49 16.97 -0.72
C VAL A 41 4.01 17.57 0.59
N LYS A 42 4.95 16.88 1.27
CA LYS A 42 5.53 17.36 2.53
C LYS A 42 6.75 18.26 2.34
N GLN A 43 7.14 18.60 1.10
CA GLN A 43 8.31 19.40 0.76
C GLN A 43 9.64 18.85 1.34
N TYR A 44 9.76 17.51 1.40
CA TYR A 44 10.96 16.81 1.79
C TYR A 44 11.81 16.39 0.60
N LYS A 45 13.09 16.10 0.85
CA LYS A 45 13.95 15.50 -0.17
C LYS A 45 13.48 14.08 -0.51
N PRO A 46 13.46 13.67 -1.79
CA PRO A 46 13.10 12.30 -2.16
C PRO A 46 13.99 11.26 -1.46
N PRO A 47 13.41 10.22 -0.87
CA PRO A 47 14.18 9.19 -0.19
C PRO A 47 14.99 8.36 -1.18
N ARG A 48 16.15 7.87 -0.73
CA ARG A 48 17.03 7.01 -1.52
C ARG A 48 16.73 5.54 -1.25
N ASN A 49 16.89 4.71 -2.27
CA ASN A 49 16.76 3.26 -2.14
C ASN A 49 17.91 2.68 -1.30
N LEU A 50 17.57 1.72 -0.44
CA LEU A 50 18.51 0.97 0.37
C LEU A 50 18.94 -0.30 -0.37
N PRO A 51 20.23 -0.69 -0.37
CA PRO A 51 20.65 -1.97 -0.93
C PRO A 51 19.99 -3.15 -0.20
N THR A 52 19.58 -4.18 -0.95
CA THR A 52 18.84 -5.34 -0.42
C THR A 52 19.51 -6.01 0.79
N PRO A 53 20.84 -6.24 0.82
CA PRO A 53 21.47 -6.87 1.99
C PRO A 53 21.37 -6.02 3.25
N VAL A 54 21.46 -4.70 3.10
CA VAL A 54 21.35 -3.75 4.23
C VAL A 54 19.92 -3.71 4.74
N ALA A 55 18.94 -3.66 3.83
CA ALA A 55 17.52 -3.75 4.18
C ALA A 55 17.18 -5.08 4.89
N MET A 56 17.71 -6.19 4.39
CA MET A 56 17.52 -7.51 4.98
C MET A 56 18.07 -7.56 6.42
N GLY A 57 19.31 -7.10 6.63
CA GLY A 57 19.94 -7.04 7.95
C GLY A 57 19.18 -6.13 8.93
N ALA A 58 18.74 -4.95 8.48
CA ALA A 58 17.92 -4.05 9.29
C ALA A 58 16.58 -4.68 9.70
N GLY A 59 15.97 -5.48 8.81
CA GLY A 59 14.71 -6.17 9.10
C GLY A 59 14.87 -7.22 10.20
N LEU A 60 15.95 -8.01 10.12
CA LEU A 60 16.28 -9.00 11.16
C LEU A 60 16.57 -8.33 12.51
N ALA A 61 17.42 -7.30 12.52
CA ALA A 61 17.72 -6.52 13.73
C ALA A 61 16.46 -5.86 14.33
N GLY A 62 15.57 -5.35 13.47
CA GLY A 62 14.28 -4.81 13.90
C GLY A 62 13.44 -5.85 14.62
N SER A 63 13.30 -7.06 14.07
CA SER A 63 12.54 -8.14 14.71
C SER A 63 13.16 -8.65 16.02
N THR A 64 14.49 -8.65 16.15
CA THR A 64 15.13 -9.01 17.43
C THR A 64 14.89 -7.93 18.48
N LEU A 65 14.96 -6.65 18.11
CA LEU A 65 14.62 -5.53 18.99
C LEU A 65 13.14 -5.54 19.38
N GLU A 66 12.22 -5.89 18.47
CA GLU A 66 10.79 -6.06 18.79
C GLU A 66 10.57 -7.09 19.90
N ALA A 67 11.24 -8.25 19.78
CA ALA A 67 11.15 -9.31 20.77
C ALA A 67 11.77 -8.90 22.13
N ALA A 68 12.91 -8.21 22.11
CA ALA A 68 13.61 -7.77 23.31
C ALA A 68 12.87 -6.66 24.06
N LEU A 69 12.37 -5.64 23.34
CA LEU A 69 11.75 -4.45 23.90
C LEU A 69 10.24 -4.58 24.07
N ARG A 70 9.63 -5.67 23.56
CA ARG A 70 8.18 -5.87 23.47
C ARG A 70 7.44 -4.68 22.86
N ARG A 71 8.09 -4.00 21.92
CA ARG A 71 7.58 -2.82 21.22
C ARG A 71 7.74 -3.02 19.73
N ARG A 72 6.70 -2.69 18.96
CA ARG A 72 6.75 -2.75 17.50
C ARG A 72 7.78 -1.75 16.95
N MET A 73 8.68 -2.25 16.11
CA MET A 73 9.69 -1.45 15.44
C MET A 73 9.12 -0.96 14.10
N PRO A 74 9.53 0.25 13.65
CA PRO A 74 9.06 0.80 12.37
C PRO A 74 9.47 -0.08 11.18
N PHE A 75 10.59 -0.78 11.31
CA PHE A 75 11.09 -1.71 10.31
C PHE A 75 11.46 -3.04 10.97
N SER A 76 10.89 -4.14 10.47
CA SER A 76 11.11 -5.49 10.97
C SER A 76 11.11 -6.48 9.81
N TRP A 77 11.42 -7.75 10.07
CA TRP A 77 11.44 -8.79 9.05
C TRP A 77 10.08 -8.93 8.34
N GLY A 78 8.98 -8.77 9.08
CA GLY A 78 7.63 -8.76 8.51
C GLY A 78 7.41 -7.61 7.54
N THR A 79 7.89 -6.41 7.86
CA THR A 79 7.83 -5.24 6.96
C THR A 79 8.67 -5.48 5.71
N TYR A 80 9.92 -5.96 5.87
CA TYR A 80 10.80 -6.27 4.74
C TYR A 80 10.17 -7.26 3.77
N ARG A 81 9.59 -8.37 4.27
CA ARG A 81 8.93 -9.37 3.42
C ARG A 81 7.72 -8.80 2.68
N LYS A 82 6.87 -8.02 3.38
CA LYS A 82 5.70 -7.39 2.75
C LYS A 82 6.06 -6.41 1.63
N MET A 83 7.18 -5.70 1.78
CA MET A 83 7.64 -4.74 0.78
C MET A 83 8.32 -5.39 -0.42
N THR A 84 8.97 -6.55 -0.23
CA THR A 84 9.75 -7.23 -1.28
C THR A 84 8.98 -8.33 -2.01
N GLN A 85 7.87 -8.82 -1.46
CA GLN A 85 7.00 -9.79 -2.13
C GLN A 85 6.03 -9.09 -3.07
N THR A 86 5.99 -9.56 -4.32
CA THR A 86 4.98 -9.13 -5.29
C THR A 86 3.60 -9.63 -4.87
N LEU A 87 2.65 -8.72 -4.74
CA LEU A 87 1.23 -9.06 -4.57
C LEU A 87 0.52 -8.90 -5.91
N THR A 88 -0.04 -10.01 -6.41
CA THR A 88 -0.89 -10.01 -7.61
C THR A 88 -2.34 -9.81 -7.19
N PHE A 89 -2.86 -8.60 -7.36
CA PHE A 89 -4.27 -8.26 -7.14
C PHE A 89 -4.89 -7.85 -8.47
N SER A 90 -6.13 -8.29 -8.73
CA SER A 90 -6.90 -7.91 -9.92
C SER A 90 -8.29 -7.48 -9.51
N ASP A 91 -8.70 -6.29 -9.95
CA ASP A 91 -10.04 -5.72 -9.73
C ASP A 91 -11.01 -5.99 -10.90
N ALA A 92 -10.60 -6.83 -11.87
CA ALA A 92 -11.38 -7.12 -13.08
C ALA A 92 -12.81 -7.58 -12.76
N HIS A 93 -12.98 -8.42 -11.74
CA HIS A 93 -14.31 -8.90 -11.36
C HIS A 93 -15.21 -7.77 -10.81
N ALA A 94 -14.65 -6.80 -10.09
CA ALA A 94 -15.41 -5.66 -9.59
C ALA A 94 -15.81 -4.70 -10.72
N ARG A 95 -14.91 -4.52 -11.71
CA ARG A 95 -15.17 -3.71 -12.91
C ARG A 95 -16.30 -4.30 -13.75
N GLU A 96 -16.30 -5.62 -13.92
CA GLU A 96 -17.31 -6.33 -14.72
C GLU A 96 -18.70 -6.31 -14.07
N VAL A 97 -18.79 -6.59 -12.76
CA VAL A 97 -20.08 -6.80 -12.09
C VAL A 97 -20.81 -5.51 -11.78
N TRP A 98 -20.10 -4.48 -11.32
CA TRP A 98 -20.74 -3.26 -10.81
C TRP A 98 -20.02 -1.97 -11.23
N ASN A 99 -19.19 -2.06 -12.28
CA ASN A 99 -18.52 -0.91 -12.88
C ASN A 99 -17.62 -0.14 -11.89
N TRP A 100 -16.83 -0.89 -11.11
CA TRP A 100 -15.81 -0.30 -10.22
C TRP A 100 -14.87 0.65 -10.98
N ALA A 101 -14.83 1.91 -10.56
CA ALA A 101 -14.04 2.96 -11.19
C ALA A 101 -13.48 3.92 -10.14
N PRO A 102 -12.40 3.55 -9.44
CA PRO A 102 -11.81 4.35 -8.38
C PRO A 102 -10.92 5.47 -8.90
N ARG A 103 -10.57 6.38 -8.00
CA ARG A 103 -9.55 7.41 -8.19
C ARG A 103 -8.15 6.83 -8.02
N SER A 104 -7.17 7.38 -8.73
CA SER A 104 -5.76 7.02 -8.56
C SER A 104 -5.23 7.48 -7.20
N VAL A 105 -4.56 6.59 -6.46
CA VAL A 105 -3.96 6.95 -5.16
C VAL A 105 -2.82 7.97 -5.33
N THR A 106 -2.05 7.90 -6.42
CA THR A 106 -0.91 8.80 -6.66
C THR A 106 -1.33 10.18 -7.15
N GLU A 107 -2.47 10.28 -7.85
CA GLU A 107 -3.00 11.56 -8.35
C GLU A 107 -3.83 12.31 -7.31
N HIS A 108 -4.30 11.60 -6.27
CA HIS A 108 -5.14 12.17 -5.22
C HIS A 108 -4.55 12.03 -3.80
N PRO A 109 -3.35 12.60 -3.53
CA PRO A 109 -2.72 12.56 -2.22
C PRO A 109 -3.55 13.19 -1.08
N GLU A 110 -4.43 14.13 -1.41
CA GLU A 110 -5.28 14.85 -0.45
C GLU A 110 -6.22 13.96 0.38
N PHE A 111 -6.51 12.74 -0.08
CA PHE A 111 -7.37 11.81 0.65
C PHE A 111 -6.62 10.90 1.64
N TRP A 112 -5.29 10.93 1.68
CA TRP A 112 -4.51 9.99 2.51
C TRP A 112 -3.23 10.55 3.16
N LEU A 113 -2.92 11.85 2.98
CA LEU A 113 -1.77 12.55 3.58
C LEU A 113 -2.12 13.73 4.48
#